data_AF-A0AAU9KBF7-F1
#
_entry.id   AF-A0AAU9KBF7-F1
#
_cell.length_a   1.000
_cell.length_b   1.000
_cell.length_c   1.000
_cell.angle_alpha   90.00
_cell.angle_beta   90.00
_cell.angle_gamma   90.00
#
_symmetry.space_group_name_H-M   'P 1'
#
loop_
_entity.id
_entity.type
_entity.pdbx_description
1 polymer ?
#
loop_
_entity_poly.entity_id
_entity_poly.type
_entity_poly.pdbx_seq_one_letter_code
_entity_poly.pdbx_strand_id
1 'polypeptide(L)'
;MNPDKFSDPLALDLAEYEPTTLIQNKPESQIKVPEIEQVLDPPSLLKFIQPPYYIRFKQPPPLFKVLPIKYELTEADLVFLKKTLRSQKKETIETFGRSIDLWEKLSNFKAPIPKDKALEVTTNVLGKSYKYLEKIYDYWLENRKENGHSILREFWKGKDSKDQCIKQTFMTRKHPKMELRPKKDKKIQNLANIQKIVLDLKKIVEILMWIRNKETVKKTIVTLNIAEFEQKRADILNQKVKHKELDFPVIKNCRIARSCSP
;
A
#
# COMPACT_ATOMS: atom_id res chain seq x y z
N MET A 1 69.78 -51.87 -12.70
CA MET A 1 70.03 -51.79 -14.16
C MET A 1 68.73 -52.11 -14.87
N ASN A 2 68.33 -51.40 -15.89
CA ASN A 2 68.20 -49.96 -16.02
C ASN A 2 66.80 -49.76 -16.66
N PRO A 3 66.22 -48.57 -16.49
CA PRO A 3 64.82 -48.28 -16.74
C PRO A 3 64.58 -48.04 -18.24
N ASP A 4 63.41 -47.50 -18.56
CA ASP A 4 63.04 -46.87 -19.82
C ASP A 4 62.28 -47.76 -20.80
N LYS A 5 60.95 -47.59 -20.75
CA LYS A 5 60.06 -47.54 -21.92
C LYS A 5 58.68 -47.04 -21.49
N PHE A 6 58.62 -45.77 -21.10
CA PHE A 6 57.43 -44.95 -21.30
C PHE A 6 57.86 -43.85 -22.27
N SER A 7 57.60 -44.07 -23.56
CA SER A 7 57.80 -43.08 -24.61
C SER A 7 56.63 -42.10 -24.54
N ASP A 8 56.89 -40.93 -23.96
CA ASP A 8 55.96 -39.79 -24.01
C ASP A 8 55.74 -39.35 -25.47
N PRO A 9 54.49 -39.30 -25.95
CA PRO A 9 54.18 -38.85 -27.31
C PRO A 9 54.11 -37.31 -27.42
N LEU A 10 54.79 -36.57 -26.54
CA LEU A 10 54.71 -35.10 -26.42
C LEU A 10 55.97 -34.36 -26.86
N ALA A 11 56.81 -34.99 -27.68
CA ALA A 11 57.90 -34.32 -28.37
C ALA A 11 57.51 -34.04 -29.83
N LEU A 12 56.66 -33.03 -30.05
CA LEU A 12 56.54 -32.36 -31.34
C LEU A 12 56.38 -30.85 -31.13
N ASP A 13 57.42 -30.14 -31.55
CA ASP A 13 57.46 -28.77 -32.08
C ASP A 13 56.80 -27.64 -31.26
N LEU A 14 57.61 -27.09 -30.36
CA LEU A 14 57.44 -25.77 -29.71
C LEU A 14 57.93 -24.60 -30.61
N ALA A 15 57.96 -24.77 -31.92
CA ALA A 15 58.26 -23.71 -32.87
C ALA A 15 57.09 -23.64 -33.87
N GLU A 16 56.57 -22.43 -34.09
CA GLU A 16 55.37 -22.13 -34.90
C GLU A 16 54.03 -22.18 -34.14
N TYR A 17 53.92 -21.44 -33.04
CA TYR A 17 52.65 -20.80 -32.71
C TYR A 17 52.87 -19.30 -32.70
N GLU A 18 52.78 -18.66 -33.86
CA GLU A 18 52.55 -17.23 -33.93
C GLU A 18 51.25 -16.94 -33.18
N PRO A 19 51.24 -16.10 -32.12
CA PRO A 19 50.00 -15.68 -31.51
C PRO A 19 49.30 -14.81 -32.55
N THR A 20 48.44 -15.43 -33.37
CA THR A 20 47.59 -14.70 -34.30
C THR A 20 46.73 -13.80 -33.44
N THR A 21 47.09 -12.52 -33.46
CA THR A 21 46.38 -11.40 -32.87
C THR A 21 44.99 -11.33 -33.47
N LEU A 22 44.07 -12.07 -32.87
CA LEU A 22 42.63 -11.91 -33.06
C LEU A 22 41.99 -11.53 -31.72
N ILE A 23 42.62 -10.61 -30.99
CA ILE A 23 41.84 -9.60 -30.26
C ILE A 23 41.32 -8.67 -31.36
N GLN A 24 40.24 -9.08 -32.00
CA GLN A 24 39.43 -8.15 -32.77
C GLN A 24 39.05 -7.04 -31.79
N ASN A 25 39.64 -5.86 -32.01
CA ASN A 25 39.30 -4.62 -31.34
C ASN A 25 37.79 -4.40 -31.47
N LYS A 26 37.02 -4.92 -30.52
CA LYS A 26 35.63 -4.54 -30.33
C LYS A 26 35.70 -3.04 -30.07
N PRO A 27 35.13 -2.17 -30.91
CA PRO A 27 35.14 -0.74 -30.62
C PRO A 27 34.57 -0.58 -29.23
N GLU A 28 35.31 0.09 -28.34
CA GLU A 28 34.84 0.44 -27.01
C GLU A 28 33.54 1.22 -27.19
N SER A 29 32.42 0.50 -27.11
CA SER A 29 31.10 1.08 -27.33
C SER A 29 30.88 2.04 -26.17
N GLN A 30 31.08 3.33 -26.41
CA GLN A 30 30.92 4.39 -25.43
C GLN A 30 29.50 4.29 -24.86
N ILE A 31 29.40 3.78 -23.63
CA ILE A 31 28.12 3.58 -22.95
C ILE A 31 27.55 4.98 -22.68
N LYS A 32 26.47 5.33 -23.36
CA LYS A 32 25.77 6.61 -23.14
C LYS A 32 25.13 6.57 -21.75
N VAL A 33 25.63 7.39 -20.84
CA VAL A 33 25.03 7.60 -19.51
C VAL A 33 23.95 8.67 -19.66
N PRO A 34 22.71 8.42 -19.17
CA PRO A 34 21.64 9.41 -19.24
C PRO A 34 21.95 10.64 -18.39
N GLU A 35 21.45 11.80 -18.82
CA GLU A 35 21.59 13.06 -18.09
C GLU A 35 20.86 12.99 -16.74
N ILE A 36 21.47 13.57 -15.71
CA ILE A 36 20.90 13.63 -14.35
C ILE A 36 20.05 14.90 -14.27
N GLU A 37 18.72 14.74 -14.27
CA GLU A 37 17.81 15.84 -13.99
C GLU A 37 17.83 16.19 -12.49
N GLN A 38 18.08 17.46 -12.17
CA GLN A 38 17.99 17.97 -10.80
C GLN A 38 16.58 18.52 -10.56
N VAL A 39 15.87 17.93 -9.61
CA VAL A 39 14.58 18.45 -9.13
C VAL A 39 14.86 19.64 -8.21
N LEU A 40 14.58 20.85 -8.70
CA LEU A 40 14.86 22.12 -8.00
C LEU A 40 14.13 22.26 -6.66
N ASP A 41 12.89 21.76 -6.58
CA ASP A 41 12.04 21.86 -5.38
C ASP A 41 11.38 20.52 -5.05
N PRO A 42 12.02 19.65 -4.25
CA PRO A 42 11.41 18.40 -3.84
C PRO A 42 10.22 18.67 -2.91
N PRO A 43 9.13 17.87 -2.99
CA PRO A 43 7.99 18.01 -2.09
C PRO A 43 8.45 17.84 -0.63
N SER A 44 7.91 18.68 0.26
CA SER A 44 8.20 18.61 1.71
C SER A 44 7.77 17.27 2.29
N LEU A 45 8.70 16.32 2.39
CA LEU A 45 8.48 15.03 3.02
C LEU A 45 8.51 15.17 4.55
N LEU A 46 7.67 14.40 5.24
CA LEU A 46 7.76 14.26 6.69
C LEU A 46 9.13 13.67 7.05
N LYS A 47 9.75 14.17 8.13
CA LYS A 47 11.04 13.68 8.61
C LYS A 47 10.92 12.20 8.99
N PHE A 48 11.58 11.33 8.23
CA PHE A 48 11.70 9.91 8.56
C PHE A 48 12.64 9.75 9.77
N ILE A 49 12.16 9.07 10.81
CA ILE A 49 12.97 8.73 11.98
C ILE A 49 13.37 7.27 11.84
N GLN A 50 14.67 7.02 11.63
CA GLN A 50 15.18 5.67 11.50
C GLN A 50 15.06 4.92 12.83
N PRO A 51 14.39 3.75 12.85
CA PRO A 51 14.36 2.92 14.04
C PRO A 51 15.74 2.29 14.30
N PRO A 52 16.06 1.93 15.56
CA PRO A 52 17.32 1.29 15.91
C PRO A 52 17.45 -0.16 15.41
N TYR A 53 16.41 -0.70 14.76
CA TYR A 53 16.35 -2.06 14.23
C TYR A 53 15.91 -2.04 12.76
N TYR A 54 16.24 -3.11 12.03
CA TYR A 54 15.82 -3.25 10.63
C TYR A 54 14.30 -3.20 10.48
N ILE A 55 13.83 -2.43 9.50
CA ILE A 55 12.41 -2.28 9.18
C ILE A 55 11.89 -3.60 8.63
N ARG A 56 11.04 -4.28 9.40
CA ARG A 56 10.32 -5.47 8.94
C ARG A 56 9.00 -5.05 8.31
N PHE A 57 9.02 -4.64 7.05
CA PHE A 57 7.82 -4.28 6.30
C PHE A 57 7.27 -5.49 5.54
N LYS A 58 6.12 -6.00 5.96
CA LYS A 58 5.29 -6.86 5.12
C LYS A 58 4.23 -5.95 4.49
N GLN A 59 4.07 -5.99 3.17
CA GLN A 59 3.04 -5.18 2.49
C GLN A 59 1.72 -5.31 3.24
N PRO A 60 1.05 -4.19 3.60
CA PRO A 60 -0.20 -4.28 4.31
C PRO A 60 -1.20 -5.05 3.46
N PRO A 61 -1.94 -6.03 4.03
CA PRO A 61 -3.03 -6.67 3.33
C PRO A 61 -4.01 -5.61 2.82
N PRO A 62 -4.68 -5.81 1.67
CA PRO A 62 -5.59 -4.84 1.05
C PRO A 62 -6.79 -4.42 1.94
N LEU A 63 -6.93 -5.03 3.12
CA LEU A 63 -7.91 -4.71 4.16
C LEU A 63 -7.55 -3.48 5.02
N PHE A 64 -6.33 -2.96 4.96
CA PHE A 64 -6.03 -1.67 5.60
C PHE A 64 -6.77 -0.56 4.85
N LYS A 65 -7.75 0.06 5.53
CA LYS A 65 -8.68 1.08 5.03
C LYS A 65 -8.05 2.32 4.40
N VAL A 66 -6.73 2.47 4.48
CA VAL A 66 -6.00 3.46 3.70
C VAL A 66 -5.54 2.75 2.42
N LEU A 67 -6.51 2.37 1.58
CA LEU A 67 -6.16 2.09 0.19
C LEU A 67 -5.50 3.37 -0.33
N PRO A 68 -4.29 3.29 -0.92
CA PRO A 68 -3.75 4.43 -1.63
C PRO A 68 -4.82 4.85 -2.64
N ILE A 69 -5.26 6.11 -2.54
CA ILE A 69 -6.17 6.71 -3.50
C ILE A 69 -5.44 6.62 -4.83
N LYS A 70 -5.97 5.82 -5.77
CA LYS A 70 -5.35 5.69 -7.09
C LYS A 70 -5.61 6.92 -7.96
N TYR A 71 -6.65 7.68 -7.63
CA TYR A 71 -7.00 8.91 -8.32
C TYR A 71 -6.00 10.01 -8.00
N GLU A 72 -5.31 10.48 -9.04
CA GLU A 72 -4.44 11.66 -8.99
C GLU A 72 -5.24 12.86 -9.48
N LEU A 73 -5.23 13.95 -8.71
CA LEU A 73 -5.94 15.16 -9.11
C LEU A 73 -5.21 15.84 -10.27
N THR A 74 -5.98 16.19 -11.29
CA THR A 74 -5.54 17.00 -12.43
C THR A 74 -5.67 18.49 -12.14
N GLU A 75 -5.04 19.32 -12.96
CA GLU A 75 -5.20 20.78 -12.86
C GLU A 75 -6.66 21.22 -13.05
N ALA A 76 -7.39 20.55 -13.93
CA ALA A 76 -8.82 20.77 -14.15
C ALA A 76 -9.64 20.49 -12.89
N ASP A 77 -9.32 19.42 -12.15
CA ASP A 77 -9.96 19.11 -10.86
C ASP A 77 -9.73 20.23 -9.83
N LEU A 78 -8.51 20.78 -9.77
CA LEU A 78 -8.18 21.86 -8.85
C LEU A 78 -8.95 23.15 -9.18
N VAL A 79 -9.15 23.45 -10.47
CA VAL A 79 -9.99 24.57 -10.91
C VAL A 79 -11.45 24.33 -10.54
N PHE A 80 -11.98 23.13 -10.78
CA PHE A 80 -13.34 22.75 -10.38
C PHE A 80 -13.55 22.88 -8.87
N LEU A 81 -12.62 22.37 -8.07
CA LEU A 81 -12.66 22.47 -6.61
C LEU A 81 -12.64 23.93 -6.15
N LYS A 82 -11.75 24.76 -6.71
CA LYS A 82 -11.70 26.20 -6.38
C LYS A 82 -13.02 26.93 -6.69
N LYS A 83 -13.64 26.62 -7.84
CA LYS A 83 -14.88 27.25 -8.30
C LYS A 83 -16.09 26.81 -7.47
N THR A 84 -16.17 25.52 -7.17
CA THR A 84 -17.35 24.89 -6.54
C THR A 84 -17.29 24.94 -5.02
N LEU A 85 -16.09 24.84 -4.45
CA LEU A 85 -15.80 24.80 -3.03
C LEU A 85 -14.84 25.94 -2.71
N ARG A 86 -15.40 27.14 -2.48
CA ARG A 86 -14.66 28.38 -2.14
C ARG A 86 -13.67 28.25 -0.97
N SER A 87 -13.60 27.10 -0.29
CA SER A 87 -12.64 26.77 0.76
C SER A 87 -11.80 25.56 0.34
N GLN A 88 -10.51 25.79 0.07
CA GLN A 88 -9.51 24.73 -0.13
C GLN A 88 -9.13 24.05 1.20
N LYS A 89 -10.10 23.49 1.93
CA LYS A 89 -9.76 22.67 3.10
C LYS A 89 -9.14 21.36 2.60
N LYS A 90 -8.03 20.93 3.21
CA LYS A 90 -7.35 19.66 2.86
C LYS A 90 -8.32 18.46 2.89
N GLU A 91 -9.25 18.45 3.84
CA GLU A 91 -10.31 17.45 3.96
C GLU A 91 -11.20 17.37 2.71
N THR A 92 -11.44 18.49 2.03
CA THR A 92 -12.26 18.57 0.81
C THR A 92 -11.55 17.94 -0.39
N ILE A 93 -10.23 18.12 -0.49
CA ILE A 93 -9.40 17.53 -1.56
C ILE A 93 -9.32 16.01 -1.38
N GLU A 94 -9.07 15.54 -0.16
CA GLU A 94 -9.04 14.10 0.14
C GLU A 94 -10.40 13.43 -0.11
N THR A 95 -11.50 14.09 0.30
CA THR A 95 -12.85 13.55 0.08
C THR A 95 -13.23 13.52 -1.39
N PHE A 96 -12.77 14.49 -2.20
CA PHE A 96 -12.94 14.48 -3.65
C PHE A 96 -12.23 13.27 -4.29
N GLY A 97 -10.92 13.12 -4.05
CA GLY A 97 -10.14 12.02 -4.63
C GLY A 97 -10.63 10.64 -4.18
N ARG A 98 -11.01 10.48 -2.91
CA ARG A 98 -11.58 9.23 -2.38
C ARG A 98 -12.92 8.88 -3.01
N SER A 99 -13.80 9.86 -3.21
CA SER A 99 -15.12 9.63 -3.81
C SER A 99 -15.00 9.14 -5.25
N ILE A 100 -14.16 9.78 -6.05
CA ILE A 100 -13.93 9.37 -7.45
C ILE A 100 -13.30 7.98 -7.51
N ASP A 101 -12.25 7.71 -6.72
CA ASP A 101 -11.60 6.39 -6.68
C ASP A 101 -12.58 5.28 -6.25
N LEU A 102 -13.48 5.57 -5.31
CA LEU A 102 -14.53 4.64 -4.87
C LEU A 102 -15.51 4.32 -6.00
N TRP A 103 -16.02 5.34 -6.69
CA TRP A 103 -16.96 5.17 -7.80
C TRP A 103 -16.33 4.44 -8.98
N GLU A 104 -15.08 4.73 -9.30
CA GLU A 104 -14.35 4.03 -10.36
C GLU A 104 -14.18 2.54 -10.02
N LYS A 105 -13.79 2.21 -8.78
CA LYS A 105 -13.72 0.82 -8.31
C LYS A 105 -15.06 0.10 -8.38
N LEU A 106 -16.13 0.75 -7.92
CA LEU A 106 -17.48 0.17 -7.95
C LEU A 106 -18.01 -0.03 -9.38
N SER A 107 -17.58 0.81 -10.32
CA SER A 107 -17.96 0.72 -11.73
C SER A 107 -17.28 -0.45 -12.44
N ASN A 108 -16.33 -1.12 -11.77
CA ASN A 108 -15.41 -2.09 -12.37
C ASN A 108 -14.76 -1.55 -13.66
N PHE A 109 -14.56 -0.23 -13.73
CA PHE A 109 -14.00 0.49 -14.88
C PHE A 109 -14.81 0.36 -16.18
N LYS A 110 -16.10 -0.01 -16.09
CA LYS A 110 -17.00 -0.17 -17.24
C LYS A 110 -17.96 1.02 -17.32
N ALA A 111 -19.26 0.77 -17.11
CA ALA A 111 -20.29 1.80 -17.19
C ALA A 111 -20.35 2.64 -15.90
N PRO A 112 -20.74 3.93 -15.99
CA PRO A 112 -21.04 4.73 -14.81
C PRO A 112 -22.13 4.10 -13.93
N ILE A 113 -22.02 4.31 -12.62
CA ILE A 113 -22.97 3.81 -11.62
C ILE A 113 -24.09 4.84 -11.47
N PRO A 114 -25.34 4.45 -11.17
CA PRO A 114 -26.40 5.41 -10.84
C PRO A 114 -26.07 6.28 -9.61
N LYS A 115 -26.58 7.53 -9.62
CA LYS A 115 -26.31 8.57 -8.60
C LYS A 115 -26.66 8.11 -7.19
N ASP A 116 -27.82 7.52 -6.98
CA ASP A 116 -28.30 7.11 -5.65
C ASP A 116 -27.34 6.11 -4.99
N LYS A 117 -26.92 5.11 -5.77
CA LYS A 117 -25.96 4.09 -5.32
C LYS A 117 -24.58 4.68 -5.06
N ALA A 118 -24.14 5.63 -5.88
CA ALA A 118 -22.86 6.31 -5.72
C ALA A 118 -22.82 7.12 -4.41
N LEU A 119 -23.90 7.84 -4.11
CA LEU A 119 -24.04 8.64 -2.90
C LEU A 119 -24.11 7.77 -1.64
N GLU A 120 -24.95 6.73 -1.65
CA GLU A 120 -25.11 5.80 -0.53
C GLU A 120 -23.78 5.14 -0.12
N VAL A 121 -23.00 4.67 -1.10
CA VAL A 121 -21.74 4.00 -0.78
C VAL A 121 -20.70 5.00 -0.27
N THR A 122 -20.67 6.23 -0.80
CA THR A 122 -19.75 7.25 -0.29
C THR A 122 -20.07 7.69 1.13
N THR A 123 -21.35 7.86 1.48
CA THR A 123 -21.74 8.27 2.85
C THR A 123 -21.43 7.17 3.86
N ASN A 124 -21.65 5.90 3.49
CA ASN A 124 -21.32 4.74 4.33
C ASN A 124 -19.81 4.59 4.57
N VAL A 125 -18.97 4.87 3.56
CA VAL A 125 -17.52 4.73 3.67
C VAL A 125 -16.87 5.93 4.35
N LEU A 126 -17.31 7.16 4.05
CA LEU A 126 -16.73 8.39 4.59
C LEU A 126 -17.37 8.82 5.93
N GLY A 127 -18.48 8.21 6.33
CA GLY A 127 -19.14 8.41 7.63
C GLY A 127 -19.79 9.79 7.82
N LYS A 128 -19.91 10.61 6.77
CA LYS A 128 -20.54 11.94 6.79
C LYS A 128 -21.26 12.21 5.46
N SER A 129 -22.42 12.84 5.54
CA SER A 129 -23.11 13.41 4.37
C SER A 129 -22.44 14.75 4.02
N TYR A 130 -21.87 14.84 2.82
CA TYR A 130 -21.24 16.05 2.34
C TYR A 130 -22.14 16.75 1.32
N LYS A 131 -22.44 18.03 1.56
CA LYS A 131 -23.31 18.87 0.71
C LYS A 131 -22.85 18.99 -0.75
N TYR A 132 -21.61 18.60 -1.04
CA TYR A 132 -20.97 18.75 -2.35
C TYR A 132 -20.82 17.44 -3.11
N LEU A 133 -21.19 16.29 -2.53
CA LEU A 133 -21.05 14.98 -3.18
C LEU A 133 -21.80 14.89 -4.50
N GLU A 134 -23.01 15.44 -4.56
CA GLU A 134 -23.82 15.46 -5.78
C GLU A 134 -23.10 16.19 -6.92
N LYS A 135 -22.50 17.35 -6.64
CA LYS A 135 -21.76 18.13 -7.64
C LYS A 135 -20.49 17.42 -8.10
N ILE A 136 -19.81 16.72 -7.18
CA ILE A 136 -18.65 15.89 -7.51
C ILE A 136 -19.07 14.72 -8.40
N TYR A 137 -20.22 14.12 -8.12
CA TYR A 137 -20.76 13.02 -8.93
C TYR A 137 -21.13 13.49 -10.33
N ASP A 138 -21.82 14.63 -10.46
CA ASP A 138 -22.20 15.18 -11.76
C ASP A 138 -20.94 15.51 -12.59
N TYR A 139 -19.92 16.12 -11.96
CA TYR A 139 -18.60 16.35 -12.57
C TYR A 139 -17.90 15.06 -13.03
N TRP A 140 -17.88 14.04 -12.18
CA TRP A 140 -17.30 12.73 -12.52
C TRP A 140 -18.04 12.07 -13.70
N LEU A 141 -19.36 12.18 -13.73
CA LEU A 141 -20.18 11.60 -14.78
C LEU A 141 -19.95 12.30 -16.13
N GLU A 142 -19.81 13.63 -16.14
CA GLU A 142 -19.44 14.41 -17.33
C GLU A 142 -18.08 13.96 -17.86
N ASN A 143 -17.05 13.91 -17.02
CA ASN A 143 -15.72 13.44 -17.42
C ASN A 143 -15.74 11.99 -17.95
N ARG A 144 -16.57 11.12 -17.36
CA ARG A 144 -16.75 9.74 -17.83
C ARG A 144 -17.42 9.67 -19.20
N LYS A 145 -18.36 10.57 -19.49
CA LYS A 145 -19.03 10.66 -20.79
C LYS A 145 -18.08 11.18 -21.86
N GLU A 146 -17.27 12.19 -21.55
CA GLU A 146 -16.28 12.74 -22.48
C GLU A 146 -15.18 11.72 -22.82
N ASN A 147 -14.63 11.04 -21.81
CA ASN A 147 -13.55 10.07 -22.01
C ASN A 147 -14.03 8.73 -22.58
N GLY A 148 -15.30 8.35 -22.37
CA GLY A 148 -15.86 7.06 -22.80
C GLY A 148 -15.30 5.82 -22.06
N HIS A 149 -14.28 5.98 -21.23
CA HIS A 149 -13.65 4.94 -20.41
C HIS A 149 -13.40 5.42 -18.97
N SER A 150 -12.82 4.56 -18.13
CA SER A 150 -12.45 4.95 -16.76
C SER A 150 -11.48 6.12 -16.74
N ILE A 151 -11.61 7.01 -15.76
CA ILE A 151 -10.69 8.14 -15.54
C ILE A 151 -9.40 7.66 -14.84
N LEU A 152 -9.44 6.51 -14.15
CA LEU A 152 -8.24 5.96 -13.51
C LEU A 152 -7.24 5.47 -14.55
N ARG A 153 -5.99 5.91 -14.39
CA ARG A 153 -4.86 5.40 -15.17
C ARG A 153 -4.56 3.97 -14.73
N GLU A 154 -4.99 3.01 -15.55
CA GLU A 154 -4.61 1.61 -15.37
C GLU A 154 -3.54 1.20 -16.38
N PHE A 155 -2.68 0.28 -15.95
CA PHE A 155 -1.82 -0.47 -16.84
C PHE A 155 -2.64 -1.26 -17.86
N TRP A 156 -2.21 -1.27 -19.12
CA TRP A 156 -2.86 -2.07 -20.16
C TRP A 156 -2.64 -3.56 -19.87
N LYS A 157 -3.66 -4.20 -19.30
CA LYS A 157 -3.65 -5.63 -19.00
C LYS A 157 -3.81 -6.40 -20.31
N GLY A 158 -2.85 -7.26 -20.58
CA GLY A 158 -2.95 -8.22 -21.68
C GLY A 158 -4.14 -9.14 -21.52
N LYS A 159 -5.07 -9.12 -22.48
CA LYS A 159 -6.20 -10.07 -22.49
C LYS A 159 -5.79 -11.42 -23.06
N ASP A 160 -4.92 -11.40 -24.08
CA ASP A 160 -4.46 -12.58 -24.81
C ASP A 160 -2.94 -12.58 -25.00
N SER A 161 -2.39 -13.77 -25.16
CA SER A 161 -0.96 -13.94 -25.46
C SER A 161 -0.59 -13.57 -26.91
N LYS A 162 -1.58 -13.27 -27.75
CA LYS A 162 -1.40 -12.84 -29.15
C LYS A 162 -1.55 -11.32 -29.31
N ASP A 163 -1.85 -10.61 -28.23
CA ASP A 163 -1.95 -9.15 -28.25
C ASP A 163 -0.55 -8.59 -28.57
N GLN A 164 -0.47 -7.72 -29.59
CA GLN A 164 0.76 -7.11 -30.08
C GLN A 164 0.95 -5.69 -29.54
N CYS A 165 0.07 -5.25 -28.64
CA CYS A 165 0.14 -3.93 -28.06
C CYS A 165 1.44 -3.74 -27.26
N ILE A 166 2.31 -2.83 -27.72
CA ILE A 166 3.59 -2.52 -27.07
C ILE A 166 3.39 -1.98 -25.64
N LYS A 167 2.21 -1.39 -25.36
CA LYS A 167 1.86 -0.86 -24.03
C LYS A 167 1.39 -1.94 -23.04
N GLN A 168 1.29 -3.20 -23.47
CA GLN A 168 0.86 -4.31 -22.64
C GLN A 168 1.85 -4.59 -21.52
N THR A 169 1.31 -4.77 -20.31
CA THR A 169 2.12 -5.02 -19.10
C THR A 169 1.50 -6.16 -18.28
N PHE A 170 2.34 -6.80 -17.45
CA PHE A 170 1.93 -7.84 -16.49
C PHE A 170 1.16 -9.03 -17.10
N MET A 171 1.65 -9.57 -18.21
CA MET A 171 1.05 -10.76 -18.84
C MET A 171 1.04 -11.95 -17.88
N THR A 172 -0.13 -12.56 -17.70
CA THR A 172 -0.23 -13.85 -17.02
C THR A 172 0.34 -14.94 -17.93
N ARG A 173 1.00 -15.94 -17.34
CA ARG A 173 1.48 -17.10 -18.10
C ARG A 173 0.28 -17.82 -18.71
N LYS A 174 0.42 -18.30 -19.96
CA LYS A 174 -0.62 -19.05 -20.69
C LYS A 174 -1.25 -20.19 -19.89
N HIS A 175 -0.46 -20.84 -19.03
CA HIS A 175 -0.94 -21.85 -18.10
C HIS A 175 -0.38 -21.57 -16.70
N PRO A 176 -1.24 -21.37 -15.67
CA PRO A 176 -0.77 -21.45 -14.29
C PRO A 176 -0.17 -22.83 -14.05
N LYS A 177 0.81 -22.93 -13.15
CA LYS A 177 1.43 -24.22 -12.79
C LYS A 177 0.32 -25.17 -12.35
N MET A 178 0.08 -26.23 -13.13
CA MET A 178 -0.91 -27.24 -12.76
C MET A 178 -0.37 -28.03 -11.58
N GLU A 179 -1.13 -28.08 -10.48
CA GLU A 179 -0.79 -28.87 -9.31
C GLU A 179 -1.83 -29.99 -9.13
N LEU A 180 -1.34 -31.21 -8.93
CA LEU A 180 -2.21 -32.36 -8.66
C LEU A 180 -2.88 -32.21 -7.30
N ARG A 181 -4.13 -32.66 -7.22
CA ARG A 181 -4.87 -32.69 -5.96
C ARG A 181 -4.12 -33.55 -4.92
N PRO A 182 -3.92 -33.06 -3.69
CA PRO A 182 -3.26 -33.85 -2.66
C PRO A 182 -4.11 -35.09 -2.26
N LYS A 183 -3.42 -36.16 -1.85
CA LYS A 183 -4.04 -37.39 -1.31
C LYS A 183 -4.93 -37.08 -0.09
N LYS A 184 -5.92 -37.94 0.20
CA LYS A 184 -6.92 -37.73 1.26
C LYS A 184 -6.29 -37.52 2.64
N ASP A 185 -5.28 -38.30 3.01
CA ASP A 185 -4.62 -38.20 4.33
C ASP A 185 -3.90 -36.86 4.50
N LYS A 186 -3.22 -36.40 3.44
CA LYS A 186 -2.58 -35.07 3.41
C LYS A 186 -3.61 -33.95 3.54
N LYS A 187 -4.83 -34.12 3.00
CA LYS A 187 -5.92 -33.14 3.19
C LYS A 187 -6.38 -33.06 4.65
N ILE A 188 -6.52 -34.21 5.32
CA ILE A 188 -6.92 -34.25 6.73
C ILE A 188 -5.86 -33.59 7.61
N GLN A 189 -4.59 -33.88 7.37
CA GLN A 189 -3.46 -33.22 8.05
C GLN A 189 -3.42 -31.71 7.77
N ASN A 190 -3.60 -31.29 6.52
CA ASN A 190 -3.66 -29.88 6.17
C ASN A 190 -4.82 -29.16 6.87
N LEU A 191 -5.99 -29.79 6.96
CA LEU A 191 -7.15 -29.24 7.66
C LEU A 191 -6.86 -29.06 9.15
N ALA A 192 -6.26 -30.05 9.81
CA ALA A 192 -5.85 -29.95 11.21
C ALA A 192 -4.81 -28.85 11.42
N ASN A 193 -3.86 -28.69 10.51
CA ASN A 193 -2.86 -27.61 10.55
C ASN A 193 -3.50 -26.23 10.37
N ILE A 194 -4.46 -26.09 9.45
CA ILE A 194 -5.22 -24.84 9.26
C ILE A 194 -5.99 -24.49 10.52
N GLN A 195 -6.65 -25.46 11.16
CA GLN A 195 -7.36 -25.22 12.42
C GLN A 195 -6.42 -24.74 13.54
N LYS A 196 -5.23 -25.33 13.67
CA LYS A 196 -4.20 -24.85 14.60
C LYS A 196 -3.78 -23.41 14.31
N ILE A 197 -3.48 -23.10 13.05
CA ILE A 197 -3.12 -21.73 12.62
C ILE A 197 -4.24 -20.74 12.96
N VAL A 198 -5.51 -21.11 12.74
CA VAL A 198 -6.65 -20.25 13.09
C VAL A 198 -6.72 -19.98 14.59
N LEU A 199 -6.50 -20.99 15.44
CA LEU A 199 -6.47 -20.82 16.89
C LEU A 199 -5.30 -19.92 17.33
N ASP A 200 -4.12 -20.12 16.75
CA ASP A 200 -2.95 -19.29 17.06
C ASP A 200 -3.14 -17.84 16.60
N LEU A 201 -3.76 -17.63 15.44
CA LEU A 201 -4.13 -16.29 14.96
C LEU A 201 -5.13 -15.61 15.90
N LYS A 202 -6.11 -16.34 16.46
CA LYS A 202 -7.04 -15.79 17.46
C LYS A 202 -6.30 -15.31 18.70
N LYS A 203 -5.36 -16.10 19.23
CA LYS A 203 -4.51 -15.70 20.37
C LYS A 203 -3.68 -14.45 20.04
N ILE A 204 -3.10 -14.40 18.85
CA ILE A 204 -2.34 -13.22 18.39
C ILE A 204 -3.24 -11.98 18.35
N VAL A 205 -4.47 -12.10 17.84
CA VAL A 205 -5.43 -10.99 17.81
C VAL A 205 -5.77 -10.52 19.22
N GLU A 206 -6.00 -11.42 20.17
CA GLU A 206 -6.25 -11.07 21.57
C GLU A 206 -5.06 -10.31 22.19
N ILE A 207 -3.84 -10.79 21.99
CA ILE A 207 -2.62 -10.12 22.47
C ILE A 207 -2.51 -8.71 21.85
N LEU A 208 -2.74 -8.57 20.54
CA LEU A 208 -2.73 -7.28 19.86
C LEU A 208 -3.82 -6.34 20.40
N MET A 209 -5.00 -6.86 20.73
CA MET A 209 -6.06 -6.09 21.37
C MET A 209 -5.64 -5.62 22.78
N TRP A 210 -5.00 -6.47 23.57
CA TRP A 210 -4.48 -6.08 24.89
C TRP A 210 -3.41 -5.01 24.79
N ILE A 211 -2.46 -5.13 23.85
CA ILE A 211 -1.44 -4.12 23.60
C ILE A 211 -2.09 -2.80 23.19
N ARG A 212 -3.05 -2.84 22.26
CA ARG A 212 -3.79 -1.66 21.84
C ARG A 212 -4.50 -1.00 23.03
N ASN A 213 -5.21 -1.77 23.84
CA ASN A 213 -5.92 -1.26 25.02
C ASN A 213 -4.95 -0.63 26.02
N LYS A 214 -3.82 -1.28 26.29
CA LYS A 214 -2.75 -0.76 27.16
C LYS A 214 -2.24 0.59 26.66
N GLU A 215 -1.94 0.73 25.36
CA GLU A 215 -1.46 1.99 24.79
C GLU A 215 -2.55 3.07 24.76
N THR A 216 -3.82 2.71 24.54
CA THR A 216 -4.93 3.67 24.66
C THR A 216 -5.08 4.19 26.09
N VAL A 217 -4.95 3.32 27.10
CA VAL A 217 -5.03 3.71 28.51
C VAL A 217 -3.86 4.63 28.89
N LYS A 218 -2.63 4.31 28.46
CA LYS A 218 -1.48 5.21 28.65
C LYS A 218 -1.73 6.58 28.03
N LYS A 219 -2.25 6.62 26.79
CA LYS A 219 -2.60 7.88 26.13
C LYS A 219 -3.64 8.67 26.95
N THR A 220 -4.68 8.00 27.47
CA THR A 220 -5.70 8.66 28.30
C THR A 220 -5.12 9.19 29.62
N ILE A 221 -4.18 8.46 30.24
CA ILE A 221 -3.50 8.93 31.47
C ILE A 221 -2.70 10.20 31.17
N VAL A 222 -1.94 10.22 30.08
CA VAL A 222 -1.17 11.42 29.69
C VAL A 222 -2.10 12.60 29.42
N THR A 223 -3.22 12.41 28.72
CA THR A 223 -4.18 13.50 28.48
C THR A 223 -4.83 14.00 29.77
N LEU A 224 -5.11 13.10 30.72
CA LEU A 224 -5.65 13.47 32.03
C LEU A 224 -4.64 14.25 32.85
N ASN A 225 -3.37 13.83 32.87
CA ASN A 225 -2.30 14.54 33.58
C ASN A 225 -2.11 15.97 33.03
N ILE A 226 -2.21 16.15 31.70
CA ILE A 226 -2.15 17.48 31.08
C ILE A 226 -3.35 18.32 31.51
N ALA A 227 -4.56 17.77 31.45
CA ALA A 227 -5.78 18.48 31.86
C ALA A 227 -5.75 18.86 33.35
N GLU A 228 -5.28 17.95 34.22
CA GLU A 228 -5.10 18.20 35.66
C GLU A 228 -4.08 19.32 35.91
N PHE A 229 -2.96 19.30 35.19
CA PHE A 229 -1.96 20.36 35.27
C PHE A 229 -2.52 21.71 34.83
N GLU A 230 -3.25 21.76 33.72
CA GLU A 230 -3.91 22.98 33.23
C GLU A 230 -4.94 23.50 34.22
N GLN A 231 -5.71 22.60 34.85
CA GLN A 231 -6.68 22.95 35.87
C GLN A 231 -5.99 23.55 37.10
N LYS A 232 -4.99 22.87 37.67
CA LYS A 232 -4.23 23.35 38.83
C LYS A 232 -3.60 24.71 38.57
N ARG A 233 -3.02 24.90 37.38
CA ARG A 233 -2.45 26.19 36.97
C ARG A 233 -3.53 27.28 36.90
N ALA A 234 -4.70 26.97 36.38
CA ALA A 234 -5.79 27.93 36.25
C ALA A 234 -6.42 28.28 37.60
N ASP A 235 -6.52 27.32 38.51
CA ASP A 235 -6.98 27.53 39.89
C ASP A 235 -6.04 28.52 40.61
N ILE A 236 -4.72 28.36 40.45
CA ILE A 236 -3.73 29.32 41.00
C ILE A 236 -3.87 30.72 40.37
N LEU A 237 -4.18 30.78 39.07
CA LEU A 237 -4.32 32.05 38.33
C LEU A 237 -5.74 32.64 38.39
N ASN A 238 -6.69 32.02 39.09
CA ASN A 238 -8.11 32.37 39.12
C ASN A 238 -8.75 32.49 37.71
N GLN A 239 -8.36 31.62 36.77
CA GLN A 239 -8.85 31.61 35.39
C GLN A 239 -9.80 30.43 35.16
N LYS A 240 -10.82 30.62 34.30
CA LYS A 240 -11.69 29.51 33.88
C LYS A 240 -11.09 28.80 32.68
N VAL A 241 -10.77 27.51 32.83
CA VAL A 241 -10.36 26.64 31.70
C VAL A 241 -11.57 25.92 31.14
N LYS A 242 -11.72 25.97 29.82
CA LYS A 242 -12.65 25.11 29.09
C LYS A 242 -11.88 23.92 28.54
N HIS A 243 -12.03 22.76 29.18
CA HIS A 243 -11.55 21.51 28.62
C HIS A 243 -12.42 21.16 27.41
N LYS A 244 -11.81 20.81 26.27
CA LYS A 244 -12.56 20.17 25.17
C LYS A 244 -13.07 18.83 25.70
N GLU A 245 -14.29 18.45 25.32
CA GLU A 245 -14.90 17.17 25.71
C GLU A 245 -13.90 16.03 25.53
N LEU A 246 -13.52 15.42 26.65
CA LEU A 246 -12.64 14.26 26.66
C LEU A 246 -13.49 13.04 26.29
N ASP A 247 -13.56 12.74 25.00
CA ASP A 247 -14.19 11.52 24.50
C ASP A 247 -13.35 10.30 24.93
N PHE A 248 -13.64 9.75 26.10
CA PHE A 248 -13.03 8.51 26.56
C PHE A 248 -13.73 7.31 25.92
N PRO A 249 -13.02 6.45 25.17
CA PRO A 249 -13.62 5.21 24.70
C PRO A 249 -13.93 4.32 25.90
N VAL A 250 -15.21 4.05 26.16
CA VAL A 250 -15.63 3.05 27.14
C VAL A 250 -15.13 1.68 26.66
N ILE A 251 -14.10 1.14 27.34
CA ILE A 251 -13.58 -0.20 27.05
C ILE A 251 -14.60 -1.21 27.57
N LYS A 252 -15.57 -1.58 26.72
CA LYS A 252 -16.69 -2.47 27.11
C LYS A 252 -16.29 -3.94 27.38
N ASN A 253 -15.05 -4.35 27.09
CA ASN A 253 -14.66 -5.76 27.05
C ASN A 253 -13.43 -6.13 27.91
N CYS A 254 -13.20 -5.49 29.06
CA CYS A 254 -12.27 -6.03 30.06
C CYS A 254 -13.02 -6.94 31.03
N ARG A 255 -13.39 -8.16 30.61
CA ARG A 255 -13.68 -9.23 31.57
C ARG A 255 -12.36 -9.69 32.18
N ILE A 256 -11.91 -8.99 33.21
CA ILE A 256 -10.88 -9.51 34.12
C ILE A 256 -11.55 -10.68 34.84
N ALA A 257 -11.15 -11.91 34.50
CA ALA A 257 -11.51 -13.09 35.26
C ALA A 257 -10.97 -12.91 36.69
N ARG A 258 -11.83 -12.44 37.60
CA ARG A 258 -11.58 -12.54 39.04
C ARG A 258 -12.01 -13.94 39.48
N SER A 259 -11.10 -14.89 39.37
CA SER A 259 -11.18 -16.14 40.12
C SER A 259 -9.77 -16.48 40.60
N CYS A 260 -9.31 -15.73 41.59
CA CYS A 260 -8.22 -16.10 42.49
C CYS A 260 -8.47 -15.37 43.81
N SER A 261 -9.05 -16.08 44.76
CA SER A 261 -9.02 -15.79 46.20
C SER A 261 -9.19 -17.14 46.91
N PRO A 262 -8.55 -17.29 48.08
CA PRO A 262 -7.80 -18.49 48.51
C PRO A 262 -8.65 -19.73 48.82
#